data_AF-A0A919ZB28-F1
#
_entry.id   AF-A0A919ZB28-F1
#
_cell.length_a   1.000
_cell.length_b   1.000
_cell.length_c   1.000
_cell.angle_alpha   90.00
_cell.angle_beta   90.00
_cell.angle_gamma   90.00
#
_symmetry.space_group_name_H-M   'P 1'
#
loop_
_entity.id
_entity.type
_entity.pdbx_description
1 polymer ?
#
loop_
_entity_poly.entity_id
_entity_poly.type
_entity_poly.pdbx_seq_one_letter_code
_entity_poly.pdbx_strand_id
1 'polypeptide(L)' 'MPQWLCHQLMRAFQNKNRKQVKLLNDCWFFYRTKQAAWREQETSLSSRSDEHR' A
#
# COMPACT_ATOMS: atom_id res chain seq x y z
N MET A 1 1.79 4.07 6.46
CA MET A 1 0.56 3.29 6.74
C MET A 1 -0.49 4.29 7.19
N PRO A 2 -1.71 4.29 6.62
CA PRO A 2 -2.75 5.23 7.00
C PRO A 2 -3.11 5.14 8.49
N GLN A 3 -3.50 6.27 9.07
CA GLN A 3 -3.85 6.34 10.50
C GLN A 3 -4.96 5.36 10.89
N TRP A 4 -5.96 5.18 10.04
CA TRP A 4 -7.05 4.24 10.27
C TRP A 4 -6.55 2.79 10.41
N LEU A 5 -5.52 2.43 9.64
CA LEU A 5 -4.95 1.09 9.63
C LEU A 5 -4.04 0.85 10.84
N CYS A 6 -3.33 1.89 11.29
CA CYS A 6 -2.61 1.87 12.56
C CYS A 6 -3.55 1.65 13.75
N HIS A 7 -4.68 2.36 13.81
CA HIS A 7 -5.69 2.17 14.87
C HIS A 7 -6.28 0.74 14.86
N GLN A 8 -6.53 0.17 13.69
CA GLN A 8 -6.99 -1.23 13.55
C GLN A 8 -5.96 -2.23 14.06
N LEU A 9 -4.67 -2.07 13.69
CA LEU A 9 -3.58 -2.90 14.18
C LEU A 9 -3.41 -2.80 15.70
N MET A 10 -3.48 -1.59 16.25
CA MET A 10 -3.33 -1.36 17.69
C MET A 10 -4.42 -2.11 18.48
N ARG A 11 -5.68 -2.04 18.05
CA ARG A 11 -6.78 -2.80 18.66
C ARG A 11 -6.60 -4.30 18.51
N ALA A 12 -6.20 -4.78 17.33
CA ALA A 12 -5.96 -6.21 17.08
C ALA A 12 -4.81 -6.74 17.96
N PHE A 13 -3.75 -5.95 18.14
CA PHE A 13 -2.62 -6.27 19.00
C PHE A 13 -3.00 -6.33 20.49
N GLN A 14 -3.74 -5.33 20.98
CA GLN A 14 -4.26 -5.31 22.36
C GLN A 14 -5.13 -6.53 22.66
N ASN A 15 -5.98 -6.93 21.70
CA ASN A 15 -6.82 -8.12 21.80
C ASN A 15 -6.07 -9.44 21.52
N LYS A 16 -4.74 -9.40 21.31
CA LYS A 16 -3.89 -10.54 20.94
C LYS A 16 -4.41 -11.33 19.72
N ASN A 17 -5.16 -10.68 18.83
CA ASN A 17 -5.71 -11.30 17.62
C ASN A 17 -4.64 -11.37 16.51
N ARG A 18 -3.77 -12.37 16.61
CA ARG A 18 -2.65 -12.58 15.66
C ARG A 18 -3.13 -12.76 14.21
N LYS A 19 -4.30 -13.37 14.00
CA LYS A 19 -4.88 -13.56 12.65
C LYS A 19 -5.22 -12.23 12.01
N GLN A 20 -5.87 -11.34 12.77
CA GLN A 20 -6.22 -10.00 12.30
C GLN A 20 -4.98 -9.14 12.05
N VAL A 21 -3.96 -9.23 12.91
CA VAL A 21 -2.68 -8.53 12.69
C VAL A 21 -2.02 -8.98 11.37
N LYS A 22 -1.98 -10.29 11.10
CA LYS A 22 -1.43 -10.82 9.85
C LYS A 22 -2.21 -10.32 8.63
N LEU A 23 -3.53 -10.43 8.64
CA LEU A 23 -4.39 -9.96 7.55
C LEU A 23 -4.19 -8.47 7.27
N LEU A 24 -4.19 -7.62 8.31
CA LEU A 24 -4.01 -6.17 8.15
C LEU A 24 -2.64 -5.81 7.58
N ASN A 25 -1.59 -6.54 7.97
CA ASN A 25 -0.25 -6.39 7.39
C ASN A 25 -0.20 -6.83 5.92
N ASP A 26 -0.82 -7.96 5.59
CA ASP A 26 -0.89 -8.46 4.21
C ASP A 26 -1.65 -7.46 3.32
N CYS A 27 -2.77 -6.90 3.80
CA CYS A 27 -3.50 -5.83 3.11
C CYS A 27 -2.64 -4.59 2.88
N TRP A 28 -1.87 -4.15 3.88
CA TRP A 28 -0.96 -3.01 3.76
C TRP A 28 0.15 -3.26 2.75
N PHE A 29 0.74 -4.45 2.79
CA PHE A 29 1.79 -4.84 1.86
C PHE A 29 1.27 -4.86 0.43
N PHE A 30 0.11 -5.48 0.20
CA PHE A 30 -0.54 -5.48 -1.11
C PHE A 30 -0.81 -4.07 -1.63
N TYR A 31 -1.37 -3.19 -0.79
CA TYR A 31 -1.63 -1.80 -1.16
C TYR A 31 -0.35 -1.06 -1.58
N ARG A 32 0.74 -1.23 -0.82
CA ARG A 32 2.03 -0.57 -1.10
C ARG A 32 2.65 -1.09 -2.40
N THR A 33 2.65 -2.41 -2.62
CA THR A 33 3.20 -3.03 -3.83
C THR A 33 2.38 -2.63 -5.06
N LYS A 34 1.05 -2.58 -4.93
CA LYS A 34 0.18 -2.10 -6.00
C LYS A 34 0.49 -0.64 -6.33
N GLN A 35 0.64 0.23 -5.33
CA GLN A 35 1.01 1.63 -5.56
C GLN A 35 2.36 1.81 -6.25
N ALA A 36 3.36 0.98 -5.93
CA ALA A 36 4.65 1.01 -6.62
C ALA A 36 4.49 0.65 -8.10
N ALA A 37 3.75 -0.42 -8.40
CA ALA A 37 3.47 -0.84 -9.77
C ALA A 37 2.64 0.20 -10.57
N TRP A 38 1.67 0.87 -9.94
CA TRP A 38 0.91 1.95 -10.59
C TRP A 38 1.79 3.17 -10.90
N ARG A 39 2.73 3.53 -10.02
CA ARG A 39 3.64 4.66 -10.25
C ARG A 39 4.59 4.44 -11.42
N GLU A 40 5.04 3.21 -11.65
CA GLU A 40 5.88 2.85 -12.80
C GLU A 40 5.14 3.01 -14.14
N GLN A 41 3.83 2.72 -14.17
CA GLN A 41 2.97 2.94 -15.36
C GLN A 41 2.75 4.44 -15.66
N GLU A 42 2.65 5.28 -14.63
CA GLU A 42 2.51 6.73 -14.81
C GLU A 42 3.80 7.39 -15.34
N THR A 43 4.97 6.98 -14.85
CA THR A 43 6.25 7.48 -15.36
C THR A 43 6.52 7.09 -16.81
N SER A 44 6.12 5.88 -17.23
CA SER A 44 6.31 5.42 -18.62
C SER A 44 5.39 6.10 -19.64
N LEU A 45 4.22 6.59 -19.21
CA LEU A 45 3.33 7.42 -20.02
C LEU A 45 3.82 8.89 -20.13
N SER A 46 4.48 9.41 -19.09
CA SER A 46 5.05 10.77 -19.12
C SER A 46 6.28 10.87 -20.02
N SER A 47 7.17 9.87 -20.01
CA SER A 47 8.41 9.88 -20.82
C SER A 47 8.16 9.78 -22.34
N ARG A 48 6.99 9.31 -22.77
CA ARG A 48 6.64 9.17 -24.19
C ARG A 48 6.11 10.47 -24.83
N SER A 49 5.85 11.49 -24.01
CA SER A 49 5.33 12.78 -24.48
C SER A 49 6.42 13.83 -24.75
N ASP A 50 7.66 13.60 -24.31
CA ASP A 50 8.78 14.54 -24.48
C ASP A 50 9.63 14.28 -25.74
N GLU A 51 9.32 13.23 -26.52
CA GLU A 51 10.09 12.82 -27.70
C GLU A 51 9.51 13.39 -29.02
N HIS A 52 8.74 14.48 -28.96
CA HIS A 52 8.12 15.14 -30.13
C HIS A 52 8.29 16.66 -30.16
N ARG A 53 9.39 17.19 -29.60
CA ARG A 53 9.76 18.61 -29.75
C ARG A 53 11.05 18.79 -30.53
#